data_AF-A0A5N8ZGF1-F1
#
_entry.id   AF-A0A5N8ZGF1-F1
#
_cell.length_a   1.000
_cell.length_b   1.000
_cell.length_c   1.000
_cell.angle_alpha   90.00
_cell.angle_beta   90.00
_cell.angle_gamma   90.00
#
_symmetry.space_group_name_H-M   'P 1'
#
loop_
_entity.id
_entity.type
_entity.pdbx_description
1 polymer ?
#
loop_
_entity_poly.entity_id
_entity_poly.type
_entity_poly.pdbx_seq_one_letter_code
_entity_poly.pdbx_strand_id
1 'polypeptide(L)'
;MNMVKNGDIVSVHYHGTLDDGQIFDSSRPRGEPLTFTVGSGQVIPGFNNAVLGLEVGGIVKVRMEAADAYGEKNEQLVFEVPTEGAPEGLKEGDRVQLTNGAPAVVVSISKESITLDANHELAGKALTFEIELMSIN
;
A
#
# COMPACT_ATOMS: atom_id res chain seq x y z
N MET A 1 -11.67 26.01 -15.81
CA MET A 1 -11.12 25.35 -14.61
C MET A 1 -10.37 24.13 -15.11
N ASN A 2 -9.15 23.90 -14.63
CA ASN A 2 -8.33 22.77 -15.08
C ASN A 2 -8.61 21.60 -14.12
N MET A 3 -9.25 20.56 -14.64
CA MET A 3 -9.58 19.35 -13.88
C MET A 3 -8.56 18.26 -14.22
N VAL A 4 -8.27 17.39 -13.27
CA VAL A 4 -7.37 16.25 -13.46
C VAL A 4 -7.89 15.30 -14.53
N LYS A 5 -7.03 14.93 -15.47
CA LYS A 5 -7.26 13.88 -16.47
C LYS A 5 -6.08 12.91 -16.54
N ASN A 6 -6.29 11.76 -17.19
CA ASN A 6 -5.21 10.82 -17.47
C ASN A 6 -4.06 11.48 -18.23
N GLY A 7 -2.83 11.18 -17.81
CA GLY A 7 -1.59 11.73 -18.35
C GLY A 7 -1.08 12.98 -17.63
N ASP A 8 -1.91 13.66 -16.82
CA ASP A 8 -1.46 14.81 -16.05
C ASP A 8 -0.51 14.39 -14.92
N ILE A 9 0.42 15.27 -14.56
CA ILE A 9 1.27 15.09 -13.38
C ILE A 9 0.65 15.89 -12.23
N VAL A 10 0.18 15.18 -11.21
CA VAL A 10 -0.49 15.82 -10.06
C VAL A 10 0.37 15.73 -8.82
N SER A 11 0.29 16.75 -7.97
CA SER A 11 0.83 16.72 -6.61
C SER A 11 -0.33 16.74 -5.62
N VAL A 12 -0.33 15.80 -4.67
CA VAL A 12 -1.42 15.66 -3.70
C VAL A 12 -0.90 15.53 -2.28
N HIS A 13 -1.62 16.12 -1.32
CA HIS A 13 -1.55 15.67 0.05
C HIS A 13 -2.59 14.59 0.27
N TYR A 14 -2.21 13.53 0.97
CA TYR A 14 -3.13 12.48 1.39
C TYR A 14 -2.97 12.11 2.85
N HIS A 15 -4.04 11.51 3.37
CA HIS A 15 -4.15 10.89 4.67
C HIS A 15 -4.84 9.52 4.54
N GLY A 16 -4.12 8.44 4.83
CA GLY A 16 -4.58 7.06 4.72
C GLY A 16 -4.90 6.44 6.08
N THR A 17 -6.10 5.89 6.20
CA THR A 17 -6.64 5.26 7.42
C THR A 17 -7.21 3.87 7.13
N LEU A 18 -7.10 2.97 8.11
CA LEU A 18 -7.82 1.71 8.16
C LEU A 18 -9.25 1.93 8.70
N ASP A 19 -10.12 0.93 8.53
CA ASP A 19 -11.52 0.99 9.00
C ASP A 19 -11.65 1.15 10.54
N ASP A 20 -10.62 0.77 11.30
CA ASP A 20 -10.54 0.98 12.75
C ASP A 20 -10.10 2.41 13.13
N GLY A 21 -9.86 3.27 12.14
CA GLY A 21 -9.40 4.65 12.29
C GLY A 21 -7.88 4.79 12.49
N GLN A 22 -7.12 3.69 12.50
CA GLN A 22 -5.66 3.74 12.57
C GLN A 22 -5.10 4.35 11.28
N ILE A 23 -4.24 5.36 11.43
CA ILE A 23 -3.51 5.97 10.33
C ILE A 23 -2.37 5.03 9.96
N PHE A 24 -2.38 4.52 8.73
CA PHE A 24 -1.27 3.70 8.22
C PHE A 24 -0.25 4.53 7.45
N ASP A 25 -0.68 5.60 6.78
CA ASP A 25 0.24 6.51 6.10
C ASP A 25 -0.33 7.92 5.91
N SER A 26 0.55 8.92 5.86
CA SER A 26 0.16 10.32 5.65
C SER A 26 1.30 11.13 5.04
N SER A 27 0.98 11.98 4.07
CA SER A 27 1.96 12.91 3.46
C SER A 27 2.20 14.15 4.33
N ARG A 28 1.19 14.61 5.08
CA ARG A 28 1.25 15.88 5.82
C ARG A 28 2.36 15.92 6.89
N PRO A 29 2.56 14.88 7.73
CA PRO A 29 3.65 14.88 8.71
C PRO A 29 5.04 14.93 8.08
N ARG A 30 5.18 14.42 6.85
CA ARG A 30 6.43 14.48 6.08
C ARG A 30 6.63 15.84 5.40
N GLY A 31 5.58 16.63 5.24
CA GLY A 31 5.61 17.93 4.55
C GLY A 31 5.83 17.82 3.04
N GLU A 32 5.88 16.61 2.49
CA GLU A 32 6.17 16.33 1.09
C GLU A 32 4.91 15.77 0.40
N PRO A 33 4.30 16.52 -0.54
CA PRO A 33 3.21 16.00 -1.36
C PRO A 33 3.66 14.82 -2.23
N LEU A 34 2.77 13.86 -2.43
CA LEU A 34 3.00 12.78 -3.38
C LEU A 34 2.77 13.30 -4.80
N THR A 35 3.77 13.16 -5.66
CA THR A 35 3.66 13.51 -7.07
C THR A 35 3.65 12.26 -7.93
N PHE A 36 2.67 12.12 -8.82
CA PHE A 36 2.54 10.98 -9.72
C PHE A 36 1.82 11.37 -11.02
N THR A 37 2.00 10.53 -12.05
CA THR A 37 1.27 10.68 -13.32
C THR A 37 -0.05 9.92 -13.25
N VAL A 38 -1.16 10.57 -13.52
CA VAL A 38 -2.48 9.95 -13.47
C VAL A 38 -2.64 8.95 -14.61
N GLY A 39 -3.03 7.73 -14.28
CA GLY A 39 -3.19 6.61 -15.21
C GLY A 39 -1.90 5.84 -15.52
N SER A 40 -0.77 6.14 -14.86
CA SER A 40 0.51 5.45 -15.10
C SER A 40 0.66 4.10 -14.37
N GLY A 41 -0.22 3.82 -13.40
CA GLY A 41 -0.09 2.65 -12.52
C GLY A 41 0.95 2.82 -11.40
N GLN A 42 1.46 4.03 -11.16
CA GLN A 42 2.39 4.32 -10.05
C GLN A 42 1.74 4.26 -8.66
N VAL A 43 0.42 4.44 -8.59
CA VAL A 43 -0.36 4.39 -7.35
C VAL A 43 -1.48 3.36 -7.49
N ILE A 44 -2.04 2.95 -6.35
CA ILE A 44 -3.14 1.98 -6.31
C ILE A 44 -4.37 2.46 -7.13
N PRO A 45 -5.12 1.56 -7.77
CA PRO A 45 -6.20 1.91 -8.69
C PRO A 45 -7.26 2.85 -8.09
N GLY A 46 -7.68 2.59 -6.85
CA GLY A 46 -8.67 3.41 -6.15
C GLY A 46 -8.18 4.84 -5.91
N PHE A 47 -6.90 5.01 -5.60
CA PHE A 47 -6.29 6.33 -5.42
C PHE A 47 -6.22 7.08 -6.76
N ASN A 48 -5.78 6.41 -7.82
CA ASN A 48 -5.73 6.98 -9.16
C ASN A 48 -7.12 7.45 -9.63
N ASN A 49 -8.15 6.63 -9.40
CA ASN A 49 -9.51 6.93 -9.83
C ASN A 49 -10.13 8.07 -9.01
N ALA A 50 -9.79 8.16 -7.72
CA ALA A 50 -10.35 9.20 -6.84
C ALA A 50 -9.87 10.62 -7.19
N VAL A 51 -8.68 10.77 -7.78
CA VAL A 51 -8.18 12.09 -8.17
C VAL A 51 -8.72 12.59 -9.52
N LEU A 52 -9.30 11.70 -10.34
CA LEU A 52 -9.85 12.08 -11.64
C LEU A 52 -10.99 13.09 -11.49
N GLY A 53 -10.94 14.16 -12.27
CA GLY A 53 -11.95 15.21 -12.22
C GLY A 53 -11.85 16.13 -11.00
N LEU A 54 -10.83 16.00 -10.14
CA LEU A 54 -10.60 17.00 -9.10
C LEU A 54 -10.04 18.30 -9.70
N GLU A 55 -10.38 19.40 -9.04
CA GLU A 55 -9.79 20.72 -9.28
C GLU A 55 -8.75 21.03 -8.19
N VAL A 56 -7.79 21.90 -8.51
CA VAL A 56 -6.75 22.30 -7.54
C VAL A 56 -7.40 22.91 -6.29
N GLY A 57 -6.97 22.46 -5.12
CA GLY A 57 -7.58 22.77 -3.82
C GLY A 57 -8.78 21.88 -3.45
N GLY A 58 -9.23 21.01 -4.37
CA GLY A 58 -10.28 20.05 -4.13
C GLY A 58 -9.84 18.93 -3.20
N ILE A 59 -10.74 18.54 -2.30
CA ILE A 59 -10.54 17.43 -1.35
C ILE A 59 -11.57 16.34 -1.66
N VAL A 60 -11.11 15.11 -1.76
CA VAL A 60 -11.96 13.92 -1.86
C VAL A 60 -11.65 12.97 -0.72
N LYS A 61 -12.70 12.35 -0.17
CA LYS A 61 -12.56 11.22 0.75
C LYS A 61 -13.15 9.99 0.08
N VAL A 62 -12.34 8.95 -0.06
CA VAL A 62 -12.71 7.71 -0.72
C VAL A 62 -12.36 6.52 0.17
N ARG A 63 -13.30 5.58 0.32
CA ARG A 63 -13.04 4.26 0.87
C ARG A 63 -12.95 3.28 -0.30
N MET A 64 -11.88 2.50 -0.34
CA MET A 64 -11.61 1.52 -1.38
C MET A 64 -11.43 0.14 -0.74
N GLU A 65 -12.05 -0.87 -1.35
CA GLU A 65 -11.87 -2.26 -0.93
C GLU A 65 -10.45 -2.74 -1.27
N ALA A 66 -10.04 -3.87 -0.69
CA ALA A 66 -8.69 -4.40 -0.86
C ALA A 66 -8.32 -4.57 -2.35
N ALA A 67 -9.26 -5.04 -3.18
CA ALA A 67 -9.08 -5.18 -4.63
C ALA A 67 -8.69 -3.89 -5.37
N ASP A 68 -9.15 -2.72 -4.90
CA ASP A 68 -8.83 -1.41 -5.46
C ASP A 68 -7.63 -0.73 -4.78
N ALA A 69 -7.07 -1.39 -3.75
CA ALA A 69 -5.91 -0.94 -2.98
C ALA A 69 -4.69 -1.83 -3.25
N TYR A 70 -4.27 -2.63 -2.26
CA TYR A 70 -3.10 -3.52 -2.34
C TYR A 70 -3.45 -4.96 -2.72
N GLY A 71 -4.66 -5.18 -3.23
CA GLY A 71 -5.18 -6.49 -3.59
C GLY A 71 -5.67 -7.30 -2.39
N GLU A 72 -6.34 -8.40 -2.70
CA GLU A 72 -6.69 -9.42 -1.72
C GLU A 72 -5.45 -10.15 -1.23
N LYS A 73 -5.53 -10.71 -0.01
CA LYS A 73 -4.48 -11.60 0.48
C LYS A 73 -4.40 -12.82 -0.42
N ASN A 74 -3.23 -13.07 -0.98
CA ASN A 74 -2.96 -14.24 -1.80
C ASN A 74 -2.40 -15.37 -0.93
N GLU A 75 -3.16 -16.44 -0.76
CA GLU A 75 -2.73 -17.63 -0.02
C GLU A 75 -1.51 -18.30 -0.64
N GLN A 76 -1.26 -18.13 -1.96
CA GLN A 76 -0.07 -18.66 -2.63
C GLN A 76 1.21 -17.90 -2.26
N LEU A 77 1.08 -16.69 -1.70
CA LEU A 77 2.20 -15.93 -1.14
C LEU A 77 2.44 -16.25 0.34
N VAL A 78 1.63 -17.15 0.91
CA VAL A 78 1.90 -17.76 2.22
C VAL A 78 2.44 -19.16 1.98
N PHE A 79 3.69 -19.40 2.35
CA PHE A 79 4.34 -20.68 2.08
C PHE A 79 5.28 -21.07 3.21
N GLU A 80 5.50 -22.38 3.32
CA GLU A 80 6.40 -22.95 4.31
C GLU A 80 7.79 -23.18 3.70
N VAL A 81 8.81 -22.78 4.43
CA VAL A 81 10.20 -23.10 4.12
C VAL A 81 10.79 -23.97 5.22
N PRO A 82 11.70 -24.91 4.90
CA PRO A 82 12.44 -25.63 5.93
C PRO A 82 13.17 -24.67 6.88
N THR A 83 13.26 -25.02 8.16
CA THR A 83 14.11 -24.28 9.11
C THR A 83 15.60 -24.38 8.76
N GLU A 84 15.98 -25.39 7.97
CA GLU A 84 17.35 -25.60 7.50
C GLU A 84 17.78 -24.51 6.51
N GLY A 85 18.76 -23.69 6.92
CA GLY A 85 19.26 -22.55 6.13
C GLY A 85 18.58 -21.21 6.46
N ALA A 86 17.60 -21.20 7.36
CA ALA A 86 17.04 -19.97 7.89
C ALA A 86 18.01 -19.29 8.89
N PRO A 87 18.02 -17.95 8.97
CA PRO A 87 18.78 -17.23 10.00
C PRO A 87 18.45 -17.73 11.42
N GLU A 88 19.46 -17.90 12.26
CA GLU A 88 19.25 -18.27 13.67
C GLU A 88 18.56 -17.13 14.43
N GLY A 89 17.67 -17.49 15.35
CA GLY A 89 17.02 -16.54 16.26
C GLY A 89 15.80 -15.81 15.68
N LEU A 90 15.27 -16.25 14.53
CA LEU A 90 14.01 -15.75 13.98
C LEU A 90 12.86 -15.89 15.00
N LYS A 91 11.97 -14.90 14.97
CA LYS A 91 10.74 -14.85 15.76
C LYS A 91 9.55 -14.59 14.85
N GLU A 92 8.38 -15.01 15.32
CA GLU A 92 7.12 -14.64 14.69
C GLU A 92 6.99 -13.11 14.66
N GLY A 93 6.61 -12.57 13.50
CA GLY A 93 6.56 -11.14 13.21
C GLY A 93 7.84 -10.55 12.60
N ASP A 94 8.96 -11.29 12.56
CA ASP A 94 10.19 -10.79 11.95
C ASP A 94 10.03 -10.59 10.44
N ARG A 95 10.62 -9.51 9.92
CA ARG A 95 10.69 -9.24 8.49
C ARG A 95 11.97 -9.86 7.92
N VAL A 96 11.81 -10.71 6.92
CA VAL A 96 12.90 -11.40 6.22
C VAL A 96 12.89 -11.03 4.74
N GLN A 97 14.04 -11.18 4.09
CA GLN A 97 14.15 -11.03 2.64
C GLN A 97 14.35 -12.40 2.01
N LEU A 98 13.48 -12.73 1.05
CA LEU A 98 13.56 -13.97 0.28
C LEU A 98 14.74 -13.92 -0.68
N THR A 99 15.14 -15.09 -1.21
CA THR A 99 16.26 -15.22 -2.15
C THR A 99 16.06 -14.45 -3.46
N ASN A 100 14.80 -14.19 -3.85
CA ASN A 100 14.46 -13.35 -5.00
C ASN A 100 14.45 -11.84 -4.67
N GLY A 101 14.80 -11.45 -3.44
CA GLY A 101 14.81 -10.08 -2.96
C GLY A 101 13.47 -9.56 -2.44
N ALA A 102 12.38 -10.34 -2.53
CA ALA A 102 11.08 -9.92 -2.04
C ALA A 102 11.02 -9.96 -0.50
N PRO A 103 10.38 -8.97 0.15
CA PRO A 103 10.17 -9.01 1.59
C PRO A 103 9.08 -10.03 1.96
N ALA A 104 9.24 -10.68 3.12
CA ALA A 104 8.23 -11.54 3.72
C ALA A 104 8.24 -11.36 5.24
N VAL A 105 7.13 -11.74 5.89
CA VAL A 105 6.97 -11.73 7.35
C VAL A 105 6.88 -13.16 7.85
N VAL A 106 7.56 -13.47 8.95
CA VAL A 106 7.43 -14.76 9.62
C VAL A 106 6.07 -14.83 10.33
N VAL A 107 5.19 -15.71 9.87
CA VAL A 107 3.86 -15.91 10.48
C VAL A 107 3.93 -16.91 11.62
N SER A 108 4.64 -18.02 11.42
CA SER A 108 4.84 -19.02 12.46
C SER A 108 6.14 -19.78 12.30
N ILE A 109 6.68 -20.26 13.43
CA ILE A 109 7.90 -21.06 13.47
C ILE A 109 7.62 -22.39 14.16
N SER A 110 7.85 -23.48 13.44
CA SER A 110 7.84 -24.84 13.96
C SER A 110 9.26 -25.42 14.02
N LYS A 111 9.40 -26.64 14.53
CA LYS A 111 10.71 -27.34 14.55
C LYS A 111 11.23 -27.66 13.14
N GLU A 112 10.31 -27.95 12.22
CA GLU A 112 10.62 -28.46 10.88
C GLU A 112 10.45 -27.39 9.79
N SER A 113 9.47 -26.48 9.95
CA SER A 113 9.16 -25.45 8.96
C SER A 113 8.91 -24.08 9.57
N ILE A 114 9.12 -23.04 8.75
CA ILE A 114 8.80 -21.64 9.02
C ILE A 114 7.77 -21.21 7.98
N THR A 115 6.62 -20.71 8.45
CA THR A 115 5.61 -20.13 7.57
C THR A 115 5.95 -18.66 7.30
N LEU A 116 6.10 -18.31 6.04
CA LEU A 116 6.38 -16.96 5.58
C LEU A 116 5.18 -16.40 4.80
N ASP A 117 4.90 -15.12 5.00
CA ASP A 117 3.87 -14.38 4.27
C ASP A 117 4.53 -13.24 3.47
N ALA A 118 4.52 -13.37 2.14
CA ALA A 118 5.06 -12.41 1.20
C ALA A 118 4.00 -11.45 0.64
N ASN A 119 2.79 -11.43 1.20
CA ASN A 119 1.78 -10.43 0.83
C ASN A 119 2.21 -9.03 1.26
N HIS A 120 1.66 -8.02 0.58
CA HIS A 120 1.77 -6.65 1.05
C HIS A 120 1.13 -6.52 2.44
N GLU A 121 1.70 -5.70 3.34
CA GLU A 121 1.22 -5.53 4.72
C GLU A 121 -0.25 -5.08 4.80
N LEU A 122 -0.69 -4.35 3.78
CA LEU A 122 -2.07 -3.85 3.63
C LEU A 122 -2.96 -4.72 2.71
N ALA A 123 -2.48 -5.87 2.24
CA ALA A 123 -3.28 -6.78 1.43
C ALA A 123 -4.48 -7.33 2.23
N GLY A 124 -5.63 -7.44 1.57
CA GLY A 124 -6.90 -7.87 2.19
C GLY A 124 -7.54 -6.85 3.12
N LYS A 125 -7.00 -5.63 3.22
CA LYS A 125 -7.59 -4.54 4.03
C LYS A 125 -8.24 -3.50 3.13
N ALA A 126 -9.45 -3.08 3.49
CA ALA A 126 -10.06 -1.87 2.95
C ALA A 126 -9.35 -0.63 3.52
N LEU A 127 -9.12 0.36 2.65
CA LEU A 127 -8.40 1.58 2.99
C LEU A 127 -9.30 2.80 2.75
N THR A 128 -9.22 3.77 3.64
CA THR A 128 -9.85 5.08 3.46
C THR A 128 -8.80 6.15 3.28
N PHE A 129 -8.87 6.88 2.16
CA PHE A 129 -7.99 8.00 1.86
C PHE A 129 -8.78 9.31 1.84
N GLU A 130 -8.24 10.32 2.48
CA GLU A 130 -8.55 11.73 2.21
C GLU A 130 -7.42 12.31 1.36
N ILE A 131 -7.75 12.87 0.19
CA ILE A 131 -6.79 13.35 -0.80
C ILE A 131 -7.12 14.80 -1.14
N GLU A 132 -6.16 15.68 -0.99
CA GLU A 132 -6.19 17.10 -1.35
C GLU A 132 -5.29 17.34 -2.55
N LEU A 133 -5.85 17.85 -3.64
CA LEU A 133 -5.10 18.18 -4.85
C LEU A 133 -4.37 19.51 -4.70
N MET A 134 -3.04 19.50 -4.77
CA MET A 134 -2.20 20.69 -4.61
C MET A 134 -1.91 21.39 -5.93
N SER A 135 -1.64 20.63 -7.00
CA SER A 135 -1.34 21.17 -8.33
C SER A 135 -1.52 20.13 -9.43
N ILE A 136 -1.67 20.63 -10.66
CA ILE A 136 -1.71 19.87 -11.92
C ILE A 136 -0.62 20.47 -12.81
N ASN A 137 0.29 19.65 -13.34
CA ASN A 137 1.41 20.04 -14.20
C ASN A 137 1.36 19.32 -15.55
#